data_AF-A0A7G5MW30-F1
#
_entry.id   AF-A0A7G5MW30-F1
#
_cell.length_a   1.000
_cell.length_b   1.000
_cell.length_c   1.000
_cell.angle_alpha   90.00
_cell.angle_beta   90.00
_cell.angle_gamma   90.00
#
_symmetry.space_group_name_H-M   'P 1'
#
loop_
_entity.id
_entity.type
_entity.pdbx_description
1 polymer ?
#
loop_
_entity_poly.entity_id
_entity_poly.type
_entity_poly.pdbx_seq_one_letter_code
_entity_poly.pdbx_strand_id
1 'polypeptide(L)'
;MIDLEYAKESFRQYLSNYDRSDDKILLKEVHTFCVLDAADLICRQEDISGEDHELALLIALLHDIGRFEQLKTFHSYDDDRAPRRRVQVA
;
A
#
# COMPACT_ATOMS: atom_id res chain seq x y z
N MET A 1 -9.89 16.05 7.15
CA MET A 1 -8.42 16.09 7.17
C MET A 1 -7.95 14.68 7.45
N ILE A 2 -7.23 14.10 6.50
CA ILE A 2 -6.76 12.72 6.55
C ILE A 2 -5.48 12.70 7.36
N ASP A 3 -5.42 11.85 8.39
CA ASP A 3 -4.22 11.70 9.22
C ASP A 3 -3.23 10.73 8.56
N LEU A 4 -2.36 11.28 7.70
CA LEU A 4 -1.34 10.51 7.00
C LEU A 4 -0.30 9.90 7.92
N GLU A 5 0.00 10.52 9.05
CA GLU A 5 0.98 10.00 10.01
C GLU A 5 0.42 8.77 10.72
N TYR A 6 -0.84 8.82 11.15
CA TYR A 6 -1.56 7.65 11.66
C TYR A 6 -1.63 6.52 10.63
N ALA A 7 -1.87 6.84 9.35
CA ALA A 7 -1.91 5.83 8.29
C ALA A 7 -0.55 5.15 8.08
N LYS A 8 0.55 5.92 8.08
CA LYS A 8 1.92 5.39 7.98
C LYS A 8 2.28 4.53 9.18
N GLU A 9 1.91 4.93 10.40
CA GLU A 9 2.12 4.13 11.61
C GLU A 9 1.35 2.82 11.56
N SER A 10 0.07 2.88 11.17
CA SER A 10 -0.78 1.71 11.00
C SER A 10 -0.21 0.75 9.95
N PHE A 11 0.33 1.27 8.85
CA PHE A 11 1.00 0.48 7.82
C PHE A 11 2.28 -0.19 8.35
N ARG A 12 3.12 0.55 9.10
CA ARG A 12 4.32 -0.03 9.75
C ARG A 12 3.97 -1.11 10.77
N GLN A 13 2.89 -0.93 11.53
CA GLN A 13 2.38 -1.93 12.47
C GLN A 13 1.79 -3.14 11.75
N TYR A 14 1.14 -2.94 10.60
CA TYR A 14 0.69 -4.04 9.75
C TYR A 14 1.89 -4.88 9.26
N LEU A 15 2.95 -4.21 8.79
CA LEU A 15 4.18 -4.85 8.35
C LEU A 15 4.95 -5.57 9.47
N SER A 16 4.73 -5.26 10.75
CA SER A 16 5.38 -6.00 11.85
C SER A 16 4.87 -7.44 11.98
N ASN A 17 3.74 -7.77 11.35
CA ASN A 17 3.22 -9.14 11.30
C ASN A 17 3.89 -10.00 10.20
N TYR A 18 4.82 -9.43 9.44
CA TYR A 18 5.52 -10.06 8.33
C TYR A 18 7.00 -10.19 8.65
N ASP A 19 7.62 -11.27 8.15
CA ASP A 19 9.06 -11.45 8.28
C ASP A 19 9.79 -10.52 7.30
N ARG A 20 10.42 -9.48 7.85
CA ARG A 20 11.22 -8.52 7.07
C ARG A 20 12.53 -9.10 6.54
N SER A 21 12.87 -10.32 6.94
CA SER A 21 13.99 -11.08 6.37
C SER A 21 13.65 -11.66 4.99
N ASP A 22 12.37 -11.70 4.60
CA ASP A 22 11.95 -12.04 3.25
C ASP A 22 12.16 -10.85 2.32
N ASP A 23 13.10 -10.98 1.38
CA ASP A 23 13.42 -9.98 0.38
C ASP A 23 12.19 -9.48 -0.39
N LYS A 24 11.14 -10.30 -0.55
CA LYS A 24 9.90 -9.91 -1.23
C LYS A 24 9.08 -8.93 -0.41
N ILE A 25 9.03 -9.10 0.91
CA ILE A 25 8.33 -8.19 1.83
C ILE A 25 9.08 -6.87 1.89
N LEU A 26 10.41 -6.92 2.03
CA LEU A 26 11.26 -5.73 2.04
C LEU A 26 11.13 -4.94 0.73
N LEU A 27 11.16 -5.62 -0.42
CA LEU A 27 11.00 -4.97 -1.72
C LEU A 27 9.65 -4.28 -1.84
N LYS A 28 8.58 -4.88 -1.33
CA LYS A 28 7.24 -4.28 -1.33
C LYS A 28 7.13 -3.09 -0.39
N GLU A 29 7.71 -3.15 0.80
CA GLU A 29 7.77 -2.00 1.72
C GLU A 29 8.47 -0.81 1.05
N VAL A 30 9.65 -1.03 0.47
CA VAL A 30 10.39 0.02 -0.25
C VAL A 30 9.59 0.54 -1.45
N HIS A 31 8.95 -0.36 -2.22
CA HIS A 31 8.11 0.03 -3.34
C HIS A 31 6.95 0.94 -2.91
N THR A 32 6.25 0.61 -1.84
CA THR A 32 5.14 1.42 -1.32
C THR A 32 5.61 2.84 -0.96
N PHE A 33 6.76 2.98 -0.29
CA PHE A 33 7.30 4.30 0.03
C PHE A 33 7.78 5.07 -1.21
N CYS A 34 8.42 4.40 -2.18
CA CYS A 34 8.79 5.05 -3.44
C CYS A 34 7.56 5.54 -4.23
N VAL A 35 6.45 4.78 -4.23
CA VAL A 35 5.19 5.19 -4.86
C VAL A 35 4.57 6.36 -4.12
N LEU A 36 4.67 6.41 -2.79
CA LEU A 36 4.21 7.55 -1.98
C LEU A 36 4.97 8.83 -2.35
N ASP A 37 6.29 8.77 -2.45
CA ASP A 37 7.13 9.92 -2.85
C ASP A 37 6.83 10.38 -4.28
N ALA A 38 6.61 9.42 -5.20
CA ALA A 38 6.22 9.72 -6.57
C ALA A 38 4.83 10.39 -6.64
N ALA A 39 3.88 9.93 -5.82
CA ALA A 39 2.54 10.52 -5.74
C ALA A 39 2.59 11.96 -5.17
N ASP A 40 3.40 12.22 -4.13
CA ASP A 40 3.65 13.56 -3.60
C ASP A 40 4.23 14.48 -4.68
N LEU A 41 5.23 13.99 -5.43
CA LEU A 41 5.85 14.76 -6.51
C LEU A 41 4.84 15.13 -7.60
N ILE A 42 4.02 14.18 -8.05
CA ILE A 42 3.00 14.41 -9.08
C ILE A 42 1.96 15.41 -8.57
N CYS A 43 1.45 15.24 -7.35
CA CYS A 43 0.46 16.16 -6.79
C CYS A 43 1.00 17.59 -6.72
N ARG A 44 2.26 17.76 -6.31
CA ARG A 44 2.93 19.07 -6.28
C ARG A 44 3.15 19.67 -7.67
N GLN A 45 3.46 18.85 -8.67
CA GLN A 45 3.65 19.33 -10.04
C GLN A 45 2.33 19.74 -10.70
N GLU A 46 1.24 19.06 -10.36
CA GLU A 46 -0.10 19.33 -10.87
C GLU A 46 -0.88 20.36 -10.03
N ASP A 47 -0.24 20.98 -9.02
CA ASP A 47 -0.84 21.95 -8.08
C ASP A 47 -2.06 21.39 -7.31
N ILE A 48 -2.10 20.07 -7.12
CA ILE A 48 -3.10 19.37 -6.32
C ILE A 48 -2.76 19.58 -4.85
N SER A 49 -3.70 20.15 -4.09
CA SER A 49 -3.49 20.53 -2.70
C SER A 49 -4.72 20.21 -1.83
N GLY A 50 -4.54 20.33 -0.52
CA GLY A 50 -5.61 20.04 0.44
C GLY A 50 -5.97 18.55 0.49
N GLU A 51 -7.26 18.27 0.59
CA GLU A 51 -7.78 16.92 0.80
C GLU A 51 -7.46 15.96 -0.36
N ASP A 52 -7.43 16.44 -1.60
CA ASP A 52 -7.12 15.59 -2.76
C ASP A 52 -5.68 15.11 -2.75
N HIS A 53 -4.75 15.95 -2.30
CA HIS A 53 -3.36 15.56 -2.11
C HIS A 53 -3.22 14.53 -0.98
N GLU A 54 -3.87 14.78 0.16
CA GLU A 54 -3.86 13.84 1.28
C GLU A 54 -4.47 12.48 0.89
N LEU A 55 -5.54 12.50 0.09
CA LEU A 55 -6.20 11.30 -0.42
C LEU A 55 -5.31 10.53 -1.40
N ALA A 56 -4.64 11.21 -2.32
CA ALA A 56 -3.71 10.58 -3.26
C ALA A 56 -2.57 9.86 -2.52
N LEU A 57 -2.01 10.50 -1.49
CA LEU A 57 -0.99 9.89 -0.64
C LEU A 57 -1.51 8.69 0.15
N LEU A 58 -2.74 8.76 0.66
CA LEU A 58 -3.37 7.63 1.36
C LEU A 58 -3.59 6.44 0.43
N ILE A 59 -4.08 6.69 -0.80
CA ILE A 59 -4.26 5.66 -1.81
C ILE A 59 -2.91 5.04 -2.18
N ALA A 60 -1.88 5.85 -2.40
CA ALA A 60 -0.53 5.39 -2.70
C ALA A 60 0.04 4.51 -1.58
N LEU A 61 -0.20 4.85 -0.31
CA LEU A 61 0.25 4.04 0.83
C LEU A 61 -0.46 2.69 0.91
N LEU A 62 -1.77 2.64 0.58
CA LEU A 62 -2.60 1.45 0.78
C LEU A 62 -2.80 0.59 -0.46
N HIS A 63 -2.39 1.05 -1.65
CA HIS A 63 -2.70 0.39 -2.93
C HIS A 63 -2.30 -1.10 -2.96
N ASP A 64 -1.19 -1.44 -2.31
CA ASP A 64 -0.57 -2.77 -2.34
C ASP A 64 -0.85 -3.59 -1.07
N ILE A 65 -1.69 -3.10 -0.14
CA ILE A 65 -1.94 -3.78 1.15
C ILE A 65 -2.45 -5.22 0.98
N GLY A 66 -3.29 -5.48 -0.03
CA GLY A 66 -3.81 -6.81 -0.32
C GLY A 66 -2.75 -7.80 -0.84
N ARG A 67 -1.63 -7.31 -1.38
CA ARG A 67 -0.55 -8.16 -1.90
C ARG A 67 0.24 -8.84 -0.79
N PHE A 68 0.32 -8.22 0.38
CA PHE A 68 0.96 -8.82 1.56
C PHE A 68 0.17 -10.03 2.08
N GLU A 69 -1.16 -9.93 2.18
CA GLU A 69 -2.03 -11.07 2.55
C GLU A 69 -1.95 -12.23 1.53
N GLN A 70 -1.84 -11.90 0.25
CA GLN A 70 -1.70 -12.89 -0.83
C GLN A 70 -0.38 -13.66 -0.71
N LEU A 71 0.72 -12.96 -0.47
CA LEU A 71 2.02 -13.56 -0.17
C LEU A 71 1.97 -14.48 1.06
N LYS A 72 1.33 -14.03 2.14
CA LYS A 72 1.22 -14.81 3.38
C LYS A 72 0.39 -16.09 3.19
N THR A 73 -0.67 -16.02 2.40
CA THR A 73 -1.62 -17.13 2.24
C THR A 73 -1.21 -18.10 1.14
N PHE A 74 -0.65 -17.59 0.04
CA PHE A 74 -0.38 -18.38 -1.18
C PHE A 74 1.10 -18.46 -1.55
N HIS A 75 1.99 -17.76 -0.83
CA HIS A 75 3.43 -17.65 -1.11
C HIS A 75 3.76 -17.22 -2.56
N SER A 76 2.79 -16.62 -3.26
CA SER A 76 2.90 -16.23 -4.65
C SER A 76 2.08 -14.98 -4.92
N TYR A 77 2.57 -14.17 -5.85
CA TYR A 77 1.84 -13.04 -6.42
C TYR A 77 0.97 -13.45 -7.62
N ASP A 78 0.93 -14.74 -7.96
CA ASP A 78 0.07 -15.25 -9.02
C ASP A 78 -1.40 -15.00 -8.69
N ASP A 79 -2.03 -14.16 -9.51
CA ASP A 79 -3.47 -13.87 -9.42
C ASP A 79 -4.33 -15.08 -9.82
N ASP A 80 -3.75 -16.08 -10.49
CA ASP A 80 -4.42 -17.34 -10.80
C ASP A 80 -4.43 -18.33 -9.62
N ARG A 81 -3.50 -18.18 -8.67
CA ARG A 81 -3.44 -19.02 -7.45
C ARG A 81 -4.23 -18.42 -6.28
N ALA A 82 -4.36 -17.11 -6.25
CA ALA A 82 -5.23 -16.43 -5.29
C ALA A 82 -6.67 -16.43 -5.83
N PRO A 83 -7.67 -17.01 -5.14
CA PRO A 83 -9.05 -16.89 -5.57
C PRO A 83 -9.39 -15.40 -5.59
N ARG A 84 -9.75 -14.87 -6.76
CA ARG A 84 -10.30 -13.51 -6.86
C ARG A 84 -11.49 -13.45 -5.90
N ARG A 85 -11.32 -12.80 -4.76
CA ARG A 85 -12.45 -12.47 -3.89
C ARG A 85 -13.30 -11.52 -4.71
N ARG A 86 -14.31 -12.06 -5.41
CA ARG A 86 -15.41 -11.25 -5.94
C ARG A 86 -15.93 -10.49 -4.74
N VAL A 87 -15.78 -9.18 -4.76
CA VAL A 87 -16.61 -8.30 -3.93
C VAL A 87 -18.03 -8.62 -4.39
N GLN A 88 -18.71 -9.51 -3.66
CA GLN A 88 -20.15 -9.61 -3.76
C GLN A 88 -20.65 -8.30 -3.16
N VAL A 89 -20.96 -7.37 -4.05
CA VAL A 89 -21.76 -6.21 -3.71
C VAL A 89 -23.11 -6.79 -3.28
N ALA A 90 -23.35 -6.77 -1.98
CA ALA A 90 -24.61 -7.20 -1.38
C ALA A 90 -25.69 -6.14 -1.62
#